data_AF-A0AAD7IBL4-F1
#
_entry.id   AF-A0AAD7IBL4-F1
#
_cell.length_a   1.000
_cell.length_b   1.000
_cell.length_c   1.000
_cell.angle_alpha   90.00
_cell.angle_beta   90.00
_cell.angle_gamma   90.00
#
_symmetry.space_group_name_H-M   'P 1'
#
loop_
_entity.id
_entity.type
_entity.pdbx_description
1 polymer ?
#
loop_
_entity_poly.entity_id
_entity_poly.type
_entity_poly.pdbx_seq_one_letter_code
_entity_poly.pdbx_strand_id
1 'polypeptide(L)'
;MSTMDWGTVMKEILTVGMVGGIWGHAQAPPSPSRTSPPQPFQTPLSGASPIQSRKSRVKGKGRANADSSRIKITRELFVEEIIDTTAQATWTVPRTPTAYCVDISAFETQLNVRGSKVKTFDAYIRSEDQESWSGLTGHTRGDATVWGFSPDQIVGIQARRCQLSCNGVHTCEFIDPVLFAGCVRYEPDFEQMQELWNHELDANEREAASADSIISRFYTRIVNSKCKVQYNGIPIMVPLAGGLSSYGKKFFIGCSKWVRHQRFQHIYWTIPTNINEDVLRFAMDNNGRLPNEPVTVNETRVLTVHPQIGLKNCSYSHIHDGQIKPAKIQQRACPTQMIIFIPVDSTSVKTALVILRNPHNHPAHPHAKPSAEDRIKLGKAVQLASLTGLTAHKLVNAPSTSVVYGGQRVDESSPAFISRRKVRAFLGEARKQEYLQGMGWEGVLYELNVRETKLLKVDRYIHTAMSKNGFRLAVTMHPQIAMFIHKILSLNINFTFTRAKGDMDEWEVAGLLDRAKQ
;
A
#
# COMPACT_ATOMS: atom_id res chain seq x y z
N MET A 1 42.66 38.68 -1.99
CA MET A 1 41.24 38.83 -2.38
C MET A 1 40.40 38.08 -1.36
N SER A 2 39.58 38.80 -0.59
CA SER A 2 38.78 38.27 0.52
C SER A 2 37.72 37.31 -0.01
N THR A 3 37.70 36.06 0.46
CA THR A 3 36.62 35.11 0.19
C THR A 3 35.38 35.57 0.95
N MET A 4 34.43 36.17 0.26
CA MET A 4 33.14 36.57 0.84
C MET A 4 32.41 35.32 1.35
N ASP A 5 32.15 35.25 2.65
CA ASP A 5 31.38 34.18 3.28
C ASP A 5 29.89 34.39 3.01
N TRP A 6 29.36 33.70 2.01
CA TRP A 6 27.95 33.78 1.63
C TRP A 6 26.99 33.24 2.70
N GLY A 7 27.48 32.47 3.69
CA GLY A 7 26.71 32.15 4.89
C GLY A 7 26.32 33.41 5.67
N THR A 8 27.16 34.44 5.63
CA THR A 8 26.92 35.76 6.23
C THR A 8 26.05 36.64 5.33
N VAL A 9 26.24 36.61 4.00
CA VAL A 9 25.43 37.40 3.05
C VAL A 9 23.96 36.93 3.02
N MET A 10 23.71 35.61 3.01
CA MET A 10 22.34 35.08 3.05
C MET A 10 21.66 35.35 4.40
N LYS A 11 22.44 35.43 5.49
CA LYS A 11 21.96 35.82 6.82
C LYS A 11 21.52 37.28 6.84
N GLU A 12 22.21 38.18 6.15
CA GLU A 12 21.77 39.58 5.99
C GLU A 12 20.51 39.69 5.13
N ILE A 13 20.43 38.98 4.00
CA ILE A 13 19.23 38.96 3.13
C ILE A 13 17.99 38.48 3.89
N LEU A 14 18.12 37.44 4.72
CA LEU A 14 17.03 36.93 5.57
C LEU A 14 16.67 37.88 6.71
N THR A 15 17.65 38.62 7.24
CA THR A 15 17.40 39.62 8.29
C THR A 15 16.59 40.80 7.71
N VAL A 16 16.83 41.20 6.47
CA VAL A 16 16.06 42.26 5.78
C VAL A 16 14.65 41.77 5.40
N GLY A 17 14.49 40.51 4.98
CA GLY A 17 13.18 39.93 4.65
C GLY A 17 12.26 39.66 5.85
N MET A 18 12.82 39.38 7.04
CA MET A 18 12.02 39.09 8.24
C MET A 18 11.45 40.33 8.94
N VAL A 19 11.98 41.54 8.71
CA VAL A 19 11.49 42.79 9.34
C VAL A 19 10.11 43.21 8.78
N GLY A 20 9.68 42.65 7.64
CA GLY A 20 8.39 42.97 7.01
C GLY A 20 7.21 42.02 7.32
N GLY A 21 7.39 41.00 8.15
CA GLY A 21 6.36 39.98 8.41
C GLY A 21 6.10 39.76 9.89
N ILE A 22 4.96 40.24 10.39
CA ILE A 22 4.47 39.90 11.73
C ILE A 22 3.99 38.44 11.70
N TRP A 23 4.76 37.53 12.29
CA TRP A 23 4.39 36.12 12.45
C TRP A 23 4.10 35.81 13.93
N GLY A 24 2.85 35.47 14.22
CA GLY A 24 2.44 34.94 15.51
C GLY A 24 2.94 33.50 15.71
N HIS A 25 3.58 33.26 16.85
CA HIS A 25 4.03 31.95 17.28
C HIS A 25 2.87 30.94 17.39
N ALA A 26 2.90 29.88 16.60
CA ALA A 26 2.19 28.64 16.91
C ALA A 26 3.13 27.72 17.69
N GLN A 27 2.85 27.50 18.97
CA GLN A 27 3.55 26.51 19.79
C GLN A 27 3.30 25.10 19.23
N ALA A 28 4.35 24.29 19.22
CA ALA A 28 4.25 22.87 18.90
C ALA A 28 3.34 22.15 19.90
N PRO A 29 2.38 21.31 19.45
CA PRO A 29 1.59 20.51 20.38
C PRO A 29 2.49 19.46 21.07
N PRO A 30 2.25 19.16 22.35
CA PRO A 30 2.98 18.11 23.04
C PRO A 30 2.73 16.74 22.39
N SER A 31 3.80 15.97 22.26
CA SER A 31 3.78 14.59 21.80
C SER A 31 2.80 13.76 22.64
N PRO A 32 1.86 13.01 22.03
CA PRO A 32 0.98 12.14 22.80
C PRO A 32 1.79 11.00 23.42
N SER A 33 1.74 10.92 24.75
CA SER A 33 2.19 9.80 25.56
C SER A 33 1.57 8.51 25.05
N ARG A 34 2.42 7.49 24.80
CA ARG A 34 1.99 6.12 24.52
C ARG A 34 1.18 5.58 25.70
N THR A 35 -0.14 5.52 25.54
CA THR A 35 -0.99 4.68 26.38
C THR A 35 -0.81 3.22 25.98
N SER A 36 -0.54 2.39 26.98
CA SER A 36 -0.42 0.94 26.89
C SER A 36 -1.67 0.30 26.26
N PRO A 37 -1.53 -0.84 25.56
CA PRO A 37 -2.68 -1.55 25.03
C PRO A 37 -3.57 -2.08 26.17
N PRO A 38 -4.90 -2.10 25.98
CA PRO A 38 -5.83 -2.66 26.97
C PRO A 38 -5.61 -4.17 27.09
N GLN A 39 -5.65 -4.66 28.33
CA GLN A 39 -5.63 -6.09 28.63
C GLN A 39 -6.87 -6.78 28.04
N PRO A 40 -6.76 -8.04 27.58
CA PRO A 40 -7.90 -8.81 27.14
C PRO A 40 -8.82 -9.14 28.33
N PHE A 41 -10.11 -8.89 28.11
CA PHE A 41 -11.22 -9.30 28.97
C PHE A 41 -11.12 -10.78 29.32
N GLN A 42 -11.07 -11.08 30.62
CA GLN A 42 -11.30 -12.41 31.17
C GLN A 42 -12.81 -12.64 31.24
N THR A 43 -13.33 -13.58 30.45
CA THR A 43 -14.65 -14.17 30.68
C THR A 43 -14.57 -15.25 31.77
N PRO A 44 -15.52 -15.29 32.71
CA PRO A 44 -15.48 -16.19 33.85
C PRO A 44 -15.82 -17.64 33.47
N LEU A 45 -15.00 -18.56 33.97
CA LEU A 45 -15.24 -20.00 33.99
C LEU A 45 -16.40 -20.32 34.93
N SER A 46 -17.46 -20.91 34.38
CA SER A 46 -18.34 -21.86 35.08
C SER A 46 -18.28 -23.16 34.27
N GLY A 47 -18.09 -24.35 34.82
CA GLY A 47 -18.41 -24.82 36.15
C GLY A 47 -19.41 -25.97 36.03
N ALA A 48 -19.00 -27.10 35.45
CA ALA A 48 -19.69 -28.38 35.58
C ALA A 48 -18.77 -29.53 35.12
N SER A 49 -18.20 -30.26 36.08
CA SER A 49 -17.86 -31.67 35.91
C SER A 49 -19.15 -32.51 36.03
N PRO A 50 -19.20 -33.71 35.44
CA PRO A 50 -19.05 -34.86 36.33
C PRO A 50 -18.28 -36.06 35.76
N ILE A 51 -17.46 -36.63 36.65
CA ILE A 51 -17.38 -38.07 37.03
C ILE A 51 -17.00 -39.09 35.94
N GLN A 52 -15.72 -39.48 36.04
CA GLN A 52 -15.16 -40.84 36.03
C GLN A 52 -16.01 -42.00 35.45
N SER A 53 -15.45 -42.67 34.45
CA SER A 53 -15.32 -44.13 34.53
C SER A 53 -14.00 -44.61 33.91
N ARG A 54 -13.20 -45.27 34.73
CA ARG A 54 -12.01 -46.03 34.34
C ARG A 54 -12.49 -47.27 33.56
N LYS A 55 -12.04 -47.45 32.32
CA LYS A 55 -11.96 -48.79 31.71
C LYS A 55 -10.61 -49.03 31.06
N SER A 56 -10.14 -50.22 31.35
CA SER A 56 -8.82 -50.79 31.17
C SER A 56 -8.43 -51.00 29.70
N ARG A 57 -7.13 -50.80 29.48
CA ARG A 57 -6.23 -51.39 28.48
C ARG A 57 -6.78 -52.64 27.77
N VAL A 58 -6.96 -52.54 26.45
CA VAL A 58 -6.87 -53.67 25.51
C VAL A 58 -5.92 -53.28 24.39
N LYS A 59 -4.74 -53.91 24.39
CA LYS A 59 -3.79 -53.94 23.27
C LYS A 59 -4.44 -54.73 22.13
N GLY A 60 -5.15 -54.06 21.24
CA GLY A 60 -5.55 -54.61 19.95
C GLY A 60 -4.39 -54.52 18.96
N LYS A 61 -3.65 -55.62 18.78
CA LYS A 61 -2.89 -55.87 17.54
C LYS A 61 -3.91 -56.02 16.41
N GLY A 62 -4.27 -54.90 15.78
CA GLY A 62 -5.14 -54.86 14.61
C GLY A 62 -4.30 -54.74 13.35
N ARG A 63 -4.29 -55.83 12.59
CA ARG A 63 -3.80 -56.04 11.23
C ARG A 63 -3.47 -54.77 10.43
N ALA A 64 -2.24 -54.73 9.94
CA ALA A 64 -1.87 -53.98 8.75
C ALA A 64 -2.78 -54.44 7.61
N ASN A 65 -3.80 -53.63 7.30
CA ASN A 65 -4.43 -53.69 5.99
C ASN A 65 -3.47 -53.00 5.03
N ALA A 66 -2.99 -53.79 4.07
CA ALA A 66 -2.36 -53.31 2.87
C ALA A 66 -3.38 -52.46 2.10
N ASP A 67 -3.30 -51.16 2.30
CA ASP A 67 -3.86 -50.16 1.40
C ASP A 67 -2.66 -49.33 0.94
N SER A 68 -1.88 -49.91 0.02
CA SER A 68 -0.50 -49.50 -0.29
C SER A 68 -0.40 -48.25 -1.17
N SER A 69 -1.44 -47.41 -1.22
CA SER A 69 -1.48 -46.20 -2.05
C SER A 69 -1.31 -44.89 -1.27
N ARG A 70 -1.31 -44.93 0.07
CA ARG A 70 -1.26 -43.70 0.89
C ARG A 70 0.14 -43.42 1.45
N ILE A 71 0.73 -42.33 0.98
CA ILE A 71 1.99 -41.75 1.45
C ILE A 71 1.78 -41.08 2.81
N LYS A 72 2.63 -41.42 3.77
CA LYS A 72 2.59 -40.84 5.12
C LYS A 72 3.32 -39.50 5.14
N ILE A 73 2.60 -38.42 5.45
CA ILE A 73 3.19 -37.10 5.68
C ILE A 73 3.52 -36.91 7.16
N THR A 74 2.55 -37.12 8.04
CA THR A 74 2.74 -37.09 9.51
C THR A 74 2.10 -38.33 10.15
N ARG A 75 2.03 -38.37 11.48
CA ARG A 75 1.31 -39.46 12.18
C ARG A 75 -0.20 -39.47 11.85
N GLU A 76 -0.77 -38.31 11.57
CA GLU A 76 -2.22 -38.11 11.40
C GLU A 76 -2.60 -37.67 9.98
N LEU A 77 -1.62 -37.43 9.11
CA LEU A 77 -1.82 -36.92 7.75
C LEU A 77 -1.20 -37.84 6.71
N PHE A 78 -2.04 -38.26 5.77
CA PHE A 78 -1.68 -39.13 4.65
C PHE A 78 -2.18 -38.49 3.36
N VAL A 79 -1.41 -38.65 2.28
CA VAL A 79 -1.72 -38.22 0.92
C VAL A 79 -1.61 -39.41 -0.03
N GLU A 80 -2.15 -39.31 -1.23
CA GLU A 80 -2.05 -40.34 -2.27
C GLU A 80 -0.81 -40.14 -3.13
N GLU A 81 -0.40 -38.88 -3.34
CA GLU A 81 0.77 -38.53 -4.14
C GLU A 81 1.51 -37.30 -3.60
N ILE A 82 2.78 -37.18 -3.98
CA ILE A 82 3.60 -35.98 -3.78
C ILE A 82 4.03 -35.50 -5.17
N ILE A 83 3.75 -34.24 -5.48
CA ILE A 83 4.08 -33.62 -6.78
C ILE A 83 5.17 -32.57 -6.55
N ASP A 84 6.30 -32.72 -7.24
CA ASP A 84 7.36 -31.72 -7.24
C ASP A 84 6.94 -30.48 -8.03
N THR A 85 7.18 -29.30 -7.47
CA THR A 85 6.78 -28.02 -8.06
C THR A 85 7.62 -26.86 -7.53
N THR A 86 7.38 -25.66 -8.05
CA THR A 86 7.89 -24.40 -7.52
C THR A 86 6.76 -23.60 -6.87
N ALA A 87 7.09 -22.49 -6.21
CA ALA A 87 6.08 -21.62 -5.61
C ALA A 87 5.13 -21.08 -6.68
N GLN A 88 3.83 -21.34 -6.52
CA GLN A 88 2.80 -20.99 -7.51
C GLN A 88 2.22 -19.60 -7.27
N ALA A 89 1.86 -18.92 -8.36
CA ALA A 89 1.12 -17.66 -8.30
C ALA A 89 -0.33 -17.86 -7.86
N THR A 90 -0.96 -18.97 -8.22
CA THR A 90 -2.26 -19.41 -7.69
C THR A 90 -2.21 -20.92 -7.58
N TRP A 91 -2.47 -21.47 -6.40
CA TRP A 91 -2.39 -22.92 -6.19
C TRP A 91 -3.63 -23.63 -6.72
N THR A 92 -3.42 -24.74 -7.41
CA THR A 92 -4.46 -25.74 -7.61
C THR A 92 -4.75 -26.44 -6.30
N VAL A 93 -6.02 -26.47 -5.90
CA VAL A 93 -6.50 -27.34 -4.82
C VAL A 93 -6.71 -28.73 -5.44
N PRO A 94 -5.99 -29.76 -5.00
CA PRO A 94 -6.14 -31.09 -5.56
C PRO A 94 -7.48 -31.71 -5.13
N ARG A 95 -8.08 -32.51 -6.02
CA ARG A 95 -9.35 -33.22 -5.75
C ARG A 95 -9.12 -34.48 -4.93
N THR A 96 -7.95 -35.07 -5.06
CA THR A 96 -7.42 -36.15 -4.23
C THR A 96 -6.50 -35.57 -3.15
N PRO A 97 -6.28 -36.28 -2.03
CA PRO A 97 -5.31 -35.86 -1.03
C PRO A 97 -3.89 -35.82 -1.62
N THR A 98 -3.39 -34.65 -2.02
CA THR A 98 -2.06 -34.48 -2.64
C THR A 98 -1.21 -33.50 -1.84
N ALA A 99 0.10 -33.74 -1.78
CA ALA A 99 1.07 -32.77 -1.29
C ALA A 99 1.94 -32.24 -2.43
N TYR A 100 2.23 -30.95 -2.41
CA TYR A 100 3.18 -30.32 -3.31
C TYR A 100 4.54 -30.20 -2.61
N CYS A 101 5.57 -30.81 -3.18
CA CYS A 101 6.96 -30.64 -2.76
C CYS A 101 7.54 -29.43 -3.50
N VAL A 102 7.65 -28.32 -2.78
CA VAL A 102 8.06 -27.04 -3.35
C VAL A 102 9.57 -26.91 -3.25
N ASP A 103 10.26 -26.81 -4.38
CA ASP A 103 11.66 -26.43 -4.40
C ASP A 103 11.83 -24.94 -4.08
N ILE A 104 12.68 -24.66 -3.10
CA ILE A 104 12.96 -23.35 -2.54
C ILE A 104 14.44 -23.01 -2.72
N SER A 105 15.20 -23.80 -3.48
CA SER A 105 16.60 -23.52 -3.80
C SER A 105 16.76 -22.15 -4.49
N ALA A 106 15.84 -21.80 -5.39
CA ALA A 106 15.81 -20.51 -6.09
C ALA A 106 15.64 -19.30 -5.14
N PHE A 107 15.10 -19.50 -3.95
CA PHE A 107 14.83 -18.46 -2.96
C PHE A 107 16.09 -17.84 -2.34
N GLU A 108 17.18 -18.59 -2.24
CA GLU A 108 18.41 -18.10 -1.58
C GLU A 108 19.04 -16.91 -2.33
N THR A 109 18.90 -16.88 -3.65
CA THR A 109 19.34 -15.75 -4.48
C THR A 109 18.50 -14.48 -4.27
N GLN A 110 17.28 -14.62 -3.75
CA GLN A 110 16.27 -13.55 -3.64
C GLN A 110 16.18 -12.94 -2.22
N LEU A 111 16.83 -13.57 -1.23
CA LEU A 111 16.85 -13.16 0.17
C LEU A 111 17.79 -11.98 0.48
N ASN A 112 18.76 -11.71 -0.38
CA ASN A 112 19.80 -10.69 -0.15
C ASN A 112 19.44 -9.31 -0.71
N VAL A 113 18.19 -8.87 -0.55
CA VAL A 113 17.86 -7.45 -0.77
C VAL A 113 18.29 -6.69 0.49
N ARG A 114 19.41 -5.95 0.36
CA ARG A 114 20.06 -5.14 1.41
C ARG A 114 19.06 -4.56 2.40
N GLY A 115 19.20 -4.93 3.67
CA GLY A 115 18.51 -4.30 4.80
C GLY A 115 17.09 -4.78 5.12
N SER A 116 16.55 -5.75 4.37
CA SER A 116 15.26 -6.40 4.71
C SER A 116 15.47 -7.66 5.56
N LYS A 117 14.57 -7.92 6.52
CA LYS A 117 14.58 -9.16 7.31
C LYS A 117 14.50 -10.36 6.35
N VAL A 118 15.38 -11.34 6.54
CA VAL A 118 15.36 -12.62 5.82
C VAL A 118 13.95 -13.20 5.92
N LYS A 119 13.27 -13.36 4.79
CA LYS A 119 11.94 -13.97 4.74
C LYS A 119 12.07 -15.46 5.09
N THR A 120 11.09 -15.99 5.82
CA THR A 120 10.96 -17.44 6.01
C THR A 120 10.40 -18.09 4.74
N PHE A 121 10.58 -19.42 4.58
CA PHE A 121 10.05 -20.16 3.42
C PHE A 121 8.53 -20.03 3.26
N ASP A 122 7.75 -20.05 4.34
CA ASP A 122 6.31 -19.78 4.28
C ASP A 122 6.02 -18.35 3.82
N ALA A 123 6.81 -17.36 4.25
CA ALA A 123 6.64 -15.98 3.81
C ALA A 123 6.96 -15.80 2.32
N TYR A 124 7.84 -16.64 1.76
CA TYR A 124 8.13 -16.70 0.33
C TYR A 124 7.01 -17.35 -0.47
N ILE A 125 6.62 -18.57 -0.11
CA ILE A 125 5.50 -19.29 -0.75
C ILE A 125 4.26 -18.42 -0.74
N ARG A 126 3.95 -17.84 0.42
CA ARG A 126 2.86 -16.89 0.56
C ARG A 126 3.09 -15.62 -0.23
N SER A 127 4.31 -15.17 -0.52
CA SER A 127 4.54 -13.93 -1.28
C SER A 127 4.38 -14.09 -2.78
N GLU A 128 4.63 -15.28 -3.32
CA GLU A 128 4.40 -15.60 -4.72
C GLU A 128 2.90 -15.80 -5.02
N ASP A 129 2.19 -16.40 -4.07
CA ASP A 129 0.75 -16.62 -4.19
C ASP A 129 -0.07 -15.32 -4.18
N GLN A 130 -0.97 -15.17 -5.15
CA GLN A 130 -1.91 -14.07 -5.30
C GLN A 130 -3.08 -14.15 -4.32
N GLU A 131 -3.35 -15.32 -3.74
CA GLU A 131 -4.37 -15.49 -2.72
C GLU A 131 -3.97 -14.86 -1.38
N SER A 132 -4.99 -14.44 -0.63
CA SER A 132 -4.78 -13.83 0.68
C SER A 132 -4.81 -14.87 1.80
N TRP A 133 -3.66 -15.20 2.37
CA TRP A 133 -3.56 -16.16 3.49
C TRP A 133 -3.28 -15.50 4.83
N SER A 134 -3.99 -15.96 5.87
CA SER A 134 -3.68 -15.67 7.28
C SER A 134 -3.70 -16.95 8.12
N GLY A 135 -2.99 -16.95 9.25
CA GLY A 135 -2.98 -18.10 10.14
C GLY A 135 -1.72 -18.21 10.99
N LEU A 136 -1.55 -19.37 11.61
CA LEU A 136 -0.43 -19.67 12.50
C LEU A 136 0.78 -20.11 11.69
N THR A 137 1.95 -19.58 12.02
CA THR A 137 3.22 -19.91 11.37
C THR A 137 4.00 -21.01 12.11
N GLY A 138 3.43 -21.64 13.15
CA GLY A 138 4.11 -22.68 13.93
C GLY A 138 5.34 -22.20 14.73
N HIS A 139 5.97 -23.11 15.46
CA HIS A 139 7.15 -22.80 16.29
C HIS A 139 8.48 -22.99 15.55
N THR A 140 9.45 -22.10 15.81
CA THR A 140 10.78 -22.11 15.16
C THR A 140 11.61 -23.38 15.45
N ARG A 141 11.32 -24.07 16.56
CA ARG A 141 11.99 -25.33 16.94
C ARG A 141 11.41 -26.57 16.25
N GLY A 142 10.36 -26.41 15.43
CA GLY A 142 9.58 -27.52 14.90
C GLY A 142 8.52 -27.99 15.88
N ASP A 143 7.39 -28.42 15.32
CA ASP A 143 6.21 -28.91 16.04
C ASP A 143 5.59 -30.14 15.36
N ALA A 144 6.25 -30.67 14.32
CA ALA A 144 5.82 -31.87 13.61
C ALA A 144 7.01 -32.71 13.13
N THR A 145 6.87 -34.03 13.22
CA THR A 145 7.73 -34.99 12.49
C THR A 145 7.08 -35.31 11.14
N VAL A 146 7.81 -35.12 10.06
CA VAL A 146 7.31 -35.22 8.68
C VAL A 146 8.14 -36.23 7.89
N TRP A 147 7.48 -37.25 7.32
CA TRP A 147 8.12 -38.31 6.53
C TRP A 147 8.13 -38.04 5.03
N GLY A 148 7.27 -37.14 4.55
CA GLY A 148 7.12 -36.84 3.12
C GLY A 148 8.33 -36.14 2.46
N PHE A 149 9.36 -35.76 3.22
CA PHE A 149 10.60 -35.22 2.67
C PHE A 149 11.59 -36.32 2.25
N SER A 150 11.41 -37.54 2.77
CA SER A 150 12.28 -38.67 2.45
C SER A 150 11.64 -39.50 1.34
N PRO A 151 12.32 -39.75 0.19
CA PRO A 151 11.76 -40.53 -0.90
C PRO A 151 11.28 -41.93 -0.48
N ASP A 152 11.96 -42.51 0.51
CA ASP A 152 11.65 -43.82 1.09
C ASP A 152 10.67 -43.76 2.29
N GLN A 153 10.32 -42.56 2.76
CA GLN A 153 9.52 -42.31 3.98
C GLN A 153 10.04 -42.99 5.25
N ILE A 154 11.33 -43.37 5.29
CA ILE A 154 11.93 -44.07 6.44
C ILE A 154 12.33 -43.07 7.52
N VAL A 155 12.89 -41.93 7.11
CA VAL A 155 13.40 -40.90 8.03
C VAL A 155 12.37 -39.80 8.23
N GLY A 156 11.93 -39.61 9.47
CA GLY A 156 11.09 -38.47 9.84
C GLY A 156 11.93 -37.23 10.11
N ILE A 157 11.67 -36.15 9.37
CA ILE A 157 12.36 -34.87 9.52
C ILE A 157 11.56 -33.96 10.46
N GLN A 158 12.23 -33.28 11.38
CA GLN A 158 11.59 -32.25 12.20
C GLN A 158 11.25 -31.02 11.35
N ALA A 159 9.99 -30.62 11.38
CA ALA A 159 9.48 -29.51 10.61
C ALA A 159 8.57 -28.62 11.47
N ARG A 160 8.53 -27.35 11.09
CA ARG A 160 7.53 -26.38 11.52
C ARG A 160 6.29 -26.49 10.64
N ARG A 161 5.12 -26.57 11.27
CA ARG A 161 3.80 -26.60 10.62
C ARG A 161 3.18 -25.21 10.62
N CYS A 162 2.97 -24.65 9.44
CA CYS A 162 2.12 -23.49 9.23
C CYS A 162 0.71 -23.95 8.87
N GLN A 163 -0.30 -23.38 9.50
CA GLN A 163 -1.70 -23.63 9.16
C GLN A 163 -2.36 -22.31 8.82
N LEU A 164 -2.73 -22.17 7.55
CA LEU A 164 -3.25 -20.97 6.94
C LEU A 164 -4.67 -21.22 6.44
N SER A 165 -5.49 -20.18 6.51
CA SER A 165 -6.82 -20.13 5.91
C SER A 165 -6.85 -19.01 4.88
N CYS A 166 -7.55 -19.26 3.78
CA CYS A 166 -7.81 -18.22 2.79
C CYS A 166 -8.72 -17.17 3.43
N ASN A 167 -8.37 -15.90 3.29
CA ASN A 167 -9.19 -14.79 3.78
C ASN A 167 -10.44 -14.55 2.92
N GLY A 168 -10.59 -15.30 1.83
CA GLY A 168 -11.65 -15.17 0.85
C GLY A 168 -11.58 -13.86 0.09
N VAL A 169 -12.74 -13.30 -0.20
CA VAL A 169 -12.90 -12.06 -0.97
C VAL A 169 -13.66 -11.04 -0.15
N HIS A 170 -13.29 -9.77 -0.29
CA HIS A 170 -14.10 -8.69 0.25
C HIS A 170 -15.08 -8.21 -0.82
N THR A 171 -16.34 -8.05 -0.48
CA THR A 171 -17.38 -7.64 -1.42
C THR A 171 -18.13 -6.42 -0.88
N CYS A 172 -18.76 -5.68 -1.78
CA CYS A 172 -19.80 -4.74 -1.36
C CYS A 172 -20.92 -5.49 -0.60
N GLU A 173 -21.57 -4.85 0.37
CA GLU A 173 -22.74 -5.42 1.07
C GLU A 173 -23.95 -5.61 0.13
N PHE A 174 -24.00 -4.86 -0.97
CA PHE A 174 -25.00 -4.97 -2.04
C PHE A 174 -24.50 -5.77 -3.25
N ILE A 175 -23.56 -6.69 -3.05
CA ILE A 175 -23.10 -7.56 -4.14
C ILE A 175 -24.23 -8.48 -4.59
N ASP A 176 -24.33 -8.70 -5.90
CA ASP A 176 -25.25 -9.71 -6.43
C ASP A 176 -24.83 -11.11 -5.96
N PRO A 177 -25.65 -11.84 -5.17
CA PRO A 177 -25.31 -13.17 -4.71
C PRO A 177 -25.10 -14.19 -5.84
N VAL A 178 -25.71 -13.95 -7.02
CA VAL A 178 -25.62 -14.84 -8.18
C VAL A 178 -24.18 -14.94 -8.68
N LEU A 179 -23.37 -13.88 -8.55
CA LEU A 179 -21.96 -13.85 -8.97
C LEU A 179 -21.08 -14.89 -8.26
N PHE A 180 -21.53 -15.43 -7.14
CA PHE A 180 -20.80 -16.47 -6.39
C PHE A 180 -21.62 -17.75 -6.21
N ALA A 181 -22.83 -17.82 -6.78
CA ALA A 181 -23.68 -18.98 -6.65
C ALA A 181 -23.02 -20.17 -7.37
N GLY A 182 -22.80 -21.26 -6.63
CA GLY A 182 -22.14 -22.46 -7.19
C GLY A 182 -20.65 -22.31 -7.48
N CYS A 183 -20.00 -21.21 -7.10
CA CYS A 183 -18.56 -21.06 -7.29
C CYS A 183 -17.80 -22.09 -6.45
N VAL A 184 -17.18 -23.05 -7.13
CA VAL A 184 -16.33 -24.10 -6.55
C VAL A 184 -15.07 -24.20 -7.41
N ARG A 185 -13.99 -23.60 -6.94
CA ARG A 185 -12.76 -23.45 -7.70
C ARG A 185 -11.64 -24.32 -7.12
N TYR A 186 -11.20 -25.29 -7.92
CA TYR A 186 -10.03 -26.12 -7.62
C TYR A 186 -8.80 -25.58 -8.34
N GLU A 187 -8.93 -25.23 -9.62
CA GLU A 187 -7.84 -24.74 -10.47
C GLU A 187 -7.86 -23.20 -10.58
N PRO A 188 -6.76 -22.54 -11.00
CA PRO A 188 -6.79 -21.13 -11.37
C PRO A 188 -7.78 -20.90 -12.52
N ASP A 189 -8.84 -20.14 -12.28
CA ASP A 189 -9.88 -19.84 -13.26
C ASP A 189 -9.76 -18.37 -13.70
N PHE A 190 -9.05 -18.17 -14.81
CA PHE A 190 -8.84 -16.84 -15.39
C PHE A 190 -10.08 -16.29 -16.08
N GLU A 191 -10.99 -17.15 -16.54
CA GLU A 191 -12.21 -16.76 -17.26
C GLU A 191 -13.23 -16.16 -16.29
N GLN A 192 -13.53 -16.85 -15.18
CA GLN A 192 -14.38 -16.29 -14.12
C GLN A 192 -13.80 -15.00 -13.53
N MET A 193 -12.46 -14.92 -13.39
CA MET A 193 -11.79 -13.69 -12.96
C MET A 193 -12.01 -12.55 -13.98
N GLN A 194 -11.91 -12.85 -15.28
CA GLN A 194 -12.10 -11.87 -16.35
C GLN A 194 -13.56 -11.42 -16.46
N GLU A 195 -14.53 -12.32 -16.30
CA GLU A 195 -15.96 -12.01 -16.29
C GLU A 195 -16.29 -11.04 -15.15
N LEU A 196 -15.80 -11.31 -13.94
CA LEU A 196 -15.96 -10.44 -12.79
C LEU A 196 -15.34 -9.05 -13.04
N TRP A 197 -14.18 -9.00 -13.69
CA TRP A 197 -13.52 -7.76 -14.06
C TRP A 197 -14.32 -6.97 -15.11
N ASN A 198 -14.84 -7.63 -16.14
CA ASN A 198 -15.67 -7.01 -17.16
C ASN A 198 -16.93 -6.39 -16.55
N HIS A 199 -17.57 -7.10 -15.62
CA HIS A 199 -18.68 -6.55 -14.87
C HIS A 199 -18.31 -5.32 -14.02
N GLU A 200 -17.10 -5.27 -13.45
CA GLU A 200 -16.59 -4.07 -12.79
C GLU A 200 -16.35 -2.92 -13.79
N LEU A 201 -15.85 -3.19 -14.99
CA LEU A 201 -15.70 -2.18 -16.04
C LEU A 201 -17.05 -1.61 -16.49
N ASP A 202 -18.04 -2.46 -16.75
CA ASP A 202 -19.40 -2.05 -17.11
C ASP A 202 -20.05 -1.24 -15.98
N ALA A 203 -19.80 -1.63 -14.73
CA ALA A 203 -20.27 -0.92 -13.55
C ALA A 203 -19.65 0.49 -13.43
N ASN A 204 -18.37 0.63 -13.78
CA ASN A 204 -17.66 1.90 -13.82
C ASN A 204 -18.20 2.82 -14.93
N GLU A 205 -18.43 2.28 -16.13
CA GLU A 205 -18.96 3.05 -17.25
C GLU A 205 -20.37 3.58 -16.95
N ARG A 206 -21.26 2.73 -16.45
CA ARG A 206 -22.61 3.14 -16.01
C ARG A 206 -22.57 4.21 -14.93
N GLU A 207 -21.67 4.08 -13.96
CA GLU A 207 -21.51 5.09 -12.90
C GLU A 207 -20.96 6.42 -13.45
N ALA A 208 -20.04 6.38 -14.42
CA ALA A 208 -19.49 7.57 -15.06
C ALA A 208 -20.55 8.33 -15.90
N ALA A 209 -21.49 7.61 -16.51
CA ALA A 209 -22.56 8.20 -17.33
C ALA A 209 -23.73 8.78 -16.52
N SER A 210 -23.95 8.33 -15.28
CA SER A 210 -25.09 8.73 -14.45
C SER A 210 -24.85 10.05 -13.70
N ALA A 211 -25.71 11.05 -13.94
CA ALA A 211 -25.69 12.32 -13.23
C ALA A 211 -25.87 12.15 -11.71
N ASP A 212 -26.80 11.28 -11.30
CA ASP A 212 -27.05 10.97 -9.88
C ASP A 212 -25.83 10.31 -9.23
N SER A 213 -25.13 9.44 -9.96
CA SER A 213 -23.90 8.81 -9.45
C SER A 213 -22.73 9.79 -9.36
N ILE A 214 -22.64 10.78 -10.27
CA ILE A 214 -21.66 11.87 -10.17
C ILE A 214 -21.93 12.70 -8.90
N ILE A 215 -23.20 13.07 -8.65
CA ILE A 215 -23.60 13.84 -7.48
C ILE A 215 -23.36 13.04 -6.20
N SER A 216 -23.75 11.77 -6.16
CA SER A 216 -23.56 10.84 -5.04
C SER A 216 -22.09 10.72 -4.63
N ARG A 217 -21.17 10.53 -5.59
CA ARG A 217 -19.73 10.47 -5.31
C ARG A 217 -19.21 11.76 -4.70
N PHE A 218 -19.63 12.90 -5.24
CA PHE A 218 -19.21 14.20 -4.72
C PHE A 218 -19.78 14.47 -3.33
N TYR A 219 -21.07 14.22 -3.12
CA TYR A 219 -21.74 14.33 -1.82
C TYR A 219 -21.05 13.46 -0.76
N THR A 220 -20.80 12.19 -1.06
CA THR A 220 -20.13 11.26 -0.14
C THR A 220 -18.72 11.74 0.20
N ARG A 221 -17.99 12.30 -0.76
CA ARG A 221 -16.66 12.89 -0.53
C ARG A 221 -16.73 14.12 0.37
N ILE A 222 -17.74 14.97 0.18
CA ILE A 222 -17.98 16.16 0.99
C ILE A 222 -18.28 15.77 2.43
N VAL A 223 -19.28 14.93 2.66
CA VAL A 223 -19.75 14.56 4.01
C VAL A 223 -18.66 13.84 4.81
N ASN A 224 -17.79 13.08 4.14
CA ASN A 224 -16.65 12.42 4.78
C ASN A 224 -15.42 13.34 4.99
N SER A 225 -15.48 14.59 4.51
CA SER A 225 -14.38 15.54 4.68
C SER A 225 -14.31 16.01 6.14
N LYS A 226 -13.12 15.84 6.74
CA LYS A 226 -12.87 16.30 8.12
C LYS A 226 -12.19 17.65 8.11
N CYS A 227 -12.68 18.57 8.93
CA CYS A 227 -11.99 19.83 9.18
C CYS A 227 -10.67 19.58 9.93
N LYS A 228 -9.59 20.23 9.49
CA LYS A 228 -8.23 20.03 10.05
C LYS A 228 -7.95 20.89 11.28
N VAL A 229 -8.65 22.02 11.44
CA VAL A 229 -8.43 22.97 12.55
C VAL A 229 -9.32 22.66 13.75
N GLN A 230 -10.55 22.19 13.52
CA GLN A 230 -11.49 21.83 14.58
C GLN A 230 -12.28 20.59 14.15
N TYR A 231 -12.19 19.50 14.92
CA TYR A 231 -12.84 18.22 14.61
C TYR A 231 -14.39 18.26 14.59
N ASN A 232 -15.02 19.44 14.71
CA ASN A 232 -16.48 19.64 14.74
C ASN A 232 -17.01 20.58 13.64
N GLY A 233 -16.17 21.02 12.70
CA GLY A 233 -16.64 21.73 11.52
C GLY A 233 -17.29 20.76 10.52
N ILE A 234 -18.54 21.02 10.14
CA ILE A 234 -19.27 20.23 9.14
C ILE A 234 -19.24 20.93 7.77
N PRO A 235 -19.29 20.19 6.64
CA PRO A 235 -19.32 20.79 5.33
C PRO A 235 -20.67 21.49 5.06
N ILE A 236 -20.62 22.70 4.48
CA ILE A 236 -21.79 23.49 4.07
C ILE A 236 -21.55 24.13 2.70
N MET A 237 -22.62 24.45 1.96
CA MET A 237 -22.49 25.28 0.76
C MET A 237 -22.34 26.76 1.15
N VAL A 238 -21.30 27.42 0.65
CA VAL A 238 -21.00 28.82 0.94
C VAL A 238 -20.98 29.62 -0.37
N PRO A 239 -21.64 30.78 -0.45
CA PRO A 239 -21.63 31.61 -1.64
C PRO A 239 -20.23 32.20 -1.89
N LEU A 240 -19.85 32.30 -3.17
CA LEU A 240 -18.60 32.93 -3.58
C LEU A 240 -18.74 34.45 -3.57
N ALA A 241 -17.80 35.13 -2.91
CA ALA A 241 -17.82 36.60 -2.80
C ALA A 241 -17.53 37.33 -4.12
N GLY A 242 -16.87 36.68 -5.08
CA GLY A 242 -16.45 37.27 -6.36
C GLY A 242 -17.36 36.94 -7.54
N GLY A 243 -18.58 36.44 -7.29
CA GLY A 243 -19.46 35.95 -8.36
C GLY A 243 -19.20 34.48 -8.70
N LEU A 244 -19.06 34.15 -9.98
CA LEU A 244 -18.90 32.77 -10.44
C LEU A 244 -17.47 32.26 -10.25
N SER A 245 -17.32 30.97 -9.92
CA SER A 245 -16.03 30.28 -9.95
C SER A 245 -15.52 30.13 -11.38
N SER A 246 -14.25 29.71 -11.53
CA SER A 246 -13.67 29.28 -12.81
C SER A 246 -14.44 28.13 -13.48
N TYR A 247 -15.32 27.44 -12.74
CA TYR A 247 -16.18 26.36 -13.23
C TYR A 247 -17.63 26.82 -13.44
N GLY A 248 -17.89 28.12 -13.41
CA GLY A 248 -19.23 28.70 -13.60
C GLY A 248 -20.18 28.44 -12.42
N LYS A 249 -19.65 28.16 -11.22
CA LYS A 249 -20.46 27.82 -10.02
C LYS A 249 -20.61 29.01 -9.10
N LYS A 250 -21.76 29.14 -8.46
CA LYS A 250 -22.08 30.23 -7.51
C LYS A 250 -21.59 29.94 -6.08
N PHE A 251 -21.39 28.66 -5.77
CA PHE A 251 -21.04 28.19 -4.42
C PHE A 251 -19.75 27.39 -4.42
N PHE A 252 -19.17 27.26 -3.24
CA PHE A 252 -18.15 26.26 -2.91
C PHE A 252 -18.55 25.52 -1.64
N ILE A 253 -17.91 24.39 -1.36
CA ILE A 253 -18.12 23.67 -0.09
C ILE A 253 -17.12 24.18 0.93
N GLY A 254 -17.63 24.86 1.94
CA GLY A 254 -16.88 25.38 3.07
C GLY A 254 -17.13 24.60 4.35
N CYS A 255 -16.46 25.02 5.42
CA CYS A 255 -16.71 24.54 6.77
C CYS A 255 -17.80 25.41 7.44
N SER A 256 -18.64 24.84 8.30
CA SER A 256 -19.63 25.60 9.08
C SER A 256 -19.01 26.62 10.03
N LYS A 257 -17.76 26.39 10.43
CA LYS A 257 -16.96 27.28 11.27
C LYS A 257 -15.94 28.09 10.47
N TRP A 258 -16.16 28.18 9.17
CA TRP A 258 -15.23 28.85 8.27
C TRP A 258 -15.11 30.34 8.63
N VAL A 259 -13.88 30.84 8.64
CA VAL A 259 -13.55 32.26 8.83
C VAL A 259 -12.57 32.67 7.73
N ARG A 260 -12.76 33.87 7.17
CA ARG A 260 -12.04 34.33 5.96
C ARG A 260 -10.50 34.24 6.06
N HIS A 261 -9.93 34.52 7.24
CA HIS A 261 -8.49 34.48 7.47
C HIS A 261 -7.92 33.05 7.60
N GLN A 262 -8.76 32.01 7.71
CA GLN A 262 -8.35 30.61 7.85
C GLN A 262 -8.73 29.75 6.64
N ARG A 263 -9.02 30.37 5.48
CA ARG A 263 -9.69 29.72 4.33
C ARG A 263 -9.04 28.42 3.82
N PHE A 264 -7.72 28.25 3.97
CA PHE A 264 -6.99 27.04 3.51
C PHE A 264 -6.72 26.02 4.61
N GLN A 265 -7.09 26.35 5.85
CA GLN A 265 -6.91 25.47 7.00
C GLN A 265 -8.19 24.63 7.26
N HIS A 266 -9.35 25.10 6.78
CA HIS A 266 -10.65 24.44 6.90
C HIS A 266 -11.00 23.56 5.68
N ILE A 267 -12.21 22.97 5.70
CA ILE A 267 -12.81 22.31 4.53
C ILE A 267 -12.97 23.34 3.41
N TYR A 268 -12.48 23.00 2.22
CA TYR A 268 -12.65 23.79 1.01
C TYR A 268 -12.69 22.85 -0.20
N TRP A 269 -13.83 22.80 -0.90
CA TRP A 269 -13.97 22.11 -2.18
C TRP A 269 -14.63 23.02 -3.22
N THR A 270 -14.02 23.11 -4.39
CA THR A 270 -14.67 23.70 -5.57
C THR A 270 -15.69 22.73 -6.14
N ILE A 271 -16.85 23.24 -6.55
CA ILE A 271 -17.89 22.45 -7.22
C ILE A 271 -17.50 22.30 -8.71
N PRO A 272 -17.34 21.07 -9.24
CA PRO A 272 -17.04 20.81 -10.65
C PRO A 272 -18.16 21.24 -11.60
N THR A 273 -17.82 21.50 -12.87
CA THR A 273 -18.78 21.91 -13.94
C THR A 273 -19.93 20.92 -14.11
N ASN A 274 -19.65 19.63 -14.07
CA ASN A 274 -20.62 18.54 -14.29
C ASN A 274 -21.54 18.26 -13.08
N ILE A 275 -21.50 19.09 -12.04
CA ILE A 275 -22.38 18.95 -10.87
C ILE A 275 -23.42 20.06 -10.87
N ASN A 276 -24.70 19.69 -10.81
CA ASN A 276 -25.80 20.63 -10.65
C ASN A 276 -25.83 21.15 -9.19
N GLU A 277 -25.70 22.46 -8.99
CA GLU A 277 -25.63 23.09 -7.66
C GLU A 277 -26.94 22.98 -6.88
N ASP A 278 -28.09 23.01 -7.57
CA ASP A 278 -29.40 22.98 -6.94
C ASP A 278 -29.70 21.57 -6.41
N VAL A 279 -29.37 20.55 -7.21
CA VAL A 279 -29.49 19.14 -6.79
C VAL A 279 -28.53 18.83 -5.64
N LEU A 280 -27.29 19.30 -5.71
CA LEU A 280 -26.32 19.14 -4.63
C LEU A 280 -26.80 19.82 -3.35
N ARG A 281 -27.34 21.04 -3.44
CA ARG A 281 -27.92 21.75 -2.29
C ARG A 281 -29.03 20.93 -1.66
N PHE A 282 -29.98 20.47 -2.47
CA PHE A 282 -31.08 19.64 -1.99
C PHE A 282 -30.55 18.40 -1.25
N ALA A 283 -29.55 17.71 -1.81
CA ALA A 283 -28.93 16.55 -1.16
C ALA A 283 -28.23 16.91 0.16
N MET A 284 -27.54 18.05 0.24
CA MET A 284 -26.91 18.51 1.47
C MET A 284 -27.92 18.88 2.55
N ASP A 285 -29.03 19.52 2.18
CA ASP A 285 -30.06 19.96 3.11
C ASP A 285 -30.97 18.80 3.56
N ASN A 286 -31.10 17.74 2.75
CA ASN A 286 -31.99 16.60 2.99
C ASN A 286 -31.24 15.28 3.26
N ASN A 287 -30.05 15.35 3.88
CA ASN A 287 -29.27 14.18 4.32
C ASN A 287 -29.08 13.11 3.21
N GLY A 288 -28.66 13.56 2.03
CA GLY A 288 -28.35 12.74 0.87
C GLY A 288 -29.55 12.34 0.03
N ARG A 289 -30.75 12.86 0.31
CA ARG A 289 -31.93 12.61 -0.54
C ARG A 289 -31.84 13.41 -1.83
N LEU A 290 -32.15 12.78 -2.96
CA LEU A 290 -32.21 13.41 -4.28
C LEU A 290 -33.62 13.95 -4.56
N PRO A 291 -33.75 15.01 -5.37
CA PRO A 291 -35.01 15.73 -5.57
C PRO A 291 -36.01 15.05 -6.53
N ASN A 292 -35.55 14.11 -7.36
CA ASN A 292 -36.38 13.40 -8.33
C ASN A 292 -37.13 12.21 -7.69
N GLU A 293 -37.96 11.51 -8.48
CA GLU A 293 -38.59 10.23 -8.06
C GLU A 293 -37.56 9.28 -7.42
N PRO A 294 -37.99 8.40 -6.50
CA PRO A 294 -37.09 7.45 -5.84
C PRO A 294 -36.42 6.55 -6.88
N VAL A 295 -35.24 6.94 -7.31
CA VAL A 295 -34.38 6.14 -8.16
C VAL A 295 -33.52 5.29 -7.24
N THR A 296 -33.47 3.99 -7.52
CA THR A 296 -32.43 3.13 -6.97
C THR A 296 -31.32 2.98 -8.00
N VAL A 297 -30.14 3.47 -7.65
CA VAL A 297 -28.97 3.31 -8.50
C VAL A 297 -28.05 2.33 -7.79
N ASN A 298 -27.67 1.27 -8.53
CA ASN A 298 -26.70 0.28 -8.09
C ASN A 298 -27.17 -0.65 -6.97
N GLU A 299 -28.40 -1.14 -7.08
CA GLU A 299 -28.96 -2.18 -6.20
C GLU A 299 -28.10 -3.44 -6.17
N THR A 300 -27.60 -3.86 -7.32
CA THR A 300 -26.68 -4.98 -7.46
C THR A 300 -25.35 -4.49 -8.02
N ARG A 301 -24.26 -4.86 -7.35
CA ARG A 301 -22.89 -4.48 -7.75
C ARG A 301 -21.97 -5.66 -7.81
N VAL A 302 -20.87 -5.47 -8.55
CA VAL A 302 -19.88 -6.51 -8.83
C VAL A 302 -18.54 -6.20 -8.15
N LEU A 303 -18.48 -5.18 -7.28
CA LEU A 303 -17.22 -4.81 -6.64
C LEU A 303 -16.72 -5.94 -5.73
N THR A 304 -15.60 -6.49 -6.13
CA THR A 304 -14.81 -7.41 -5.34
C THR A 304 -13.44 -6.81 -5.08
N VAL A 305 -12.91 -7.08 -3.88
CA VAL A 305 -11.70 -6.46 -3.41
C VAL A 305 -10.84 -7.54 -2.78
N HIS A 306 -9.57 -7.57 -3.15
CA HIS A 306 -8.60 -8.42 -2.49
C HIS A 306 -8.46 -8.01 -1.01
N PRO A 307 -8.55 -8.94 -0.03
CA PRO A 307 -8.57 -8.61 1.41
C PRO A 307 -7.43 -7.70 1.89
N GLN A 308 -6.23 -7.84 1.32
CA GLN A 308 -5.07 -7.00 1.66
C GLN A 308 -5.21 -5.51 1.32
N ILE A 309 -6.18 -5.10 0.49
CA ILE A 309 -6.39 -3.69 0.16
C ILE A 309 -6.93 -2.93 1.39
N GLY A 310 -7.66 -3.61 2.28
CA GLY A 310 -8.21 -3.01 3.50
C GLY A 310 -9.25 -1.92 3.23
N LEU A 311 -9.94 -1.99 2.08
CA LEU A 311 -11.04 -1.08 1.76
C LEU A 311 -12.22 -1.35 2.71
N LYS A 312 -12.76 -0.30 3.32
CA LYS A 312 -13.85 -0.40 4.30
C LYS A 312 -15.23 -0.04 3.74
N ASN A 313 -15.26 0.88 2.78
CA ASN A 313 -16.48 1.36 2.14
C ASN A 313 -16.37 1.17 0.62
N CYS A 314 -17.47 0.84 -0.03
CA CYS A 314 -17.54 0.75 -1.47
C CYS A 314 -17.17 2.09 -2.12
N SER A 315 -16.43 2.03 -3.23
CA SER A 315 -16.08 3.21 -4.02
C SER A 315 -17.20 3.67 -4.95
N TYR A 316 -18.13 2.76 -5.27
CA TYR A 316 -19.29 3.05 -6.11
C TYR A 316 -20.35 3.83 -5.33
N SER A 317 -21.14 4.62 -6.05
CA SER A 317 -22.35 5.26 -5.56
C SER A 317 -23.40 4.23 -5.21
N HIS A 318 -24.07 4.42 -4.08
CA HIS A 318 -25.26 3.65 -3.70
C HIS A 318 -26.37 4.62 -3.36
N ILE A 319 -27.47 4.54 -4.12
CA ILE A 319 -28.66 5.36 -3.92
C ILE A 319 -29.81 4.37 -3.73
N HIS A 320 -30.45 4.41 -2.56
CA HIS A 320 -31.58 3.56 -2.17
C HIS A 320 -32.80 4.42 -1.89
N ASP A 321 -33.89 4.21 -2.63
CA ASP A 321 -35.12 5.00 -2.55
C ASP A 321 -34.86 6.51 -2.67
N GLY A 322 -34.00 6.90 -3.62
CA GLY A 322 -33.57 8.28 -3.81
C GLY A 322 -32.63 8.82 -2.71
N GLN A 323 -32.18 8.02 -1.76
CA GLN A 323 -31.23 8.43 -0.71
C GLN A 323 -29.82 7.86 -0.94
N ILE A 324 -28.82 8.74 -0.98
CA ILE A 324 -27.40 8.37 -1.03
C ILE A 324 -27.00 7.72 0.29
N LYS A 325 -26.56 6.46 0.25
CA LYS A 325 -26.07 5.71 1.42
C LYS A 325 -24.67 5.18 1.15
N PRO A 326 -23.72 5.28 2.09
CA PRO A 326 -22.44 4.62 1.93
C PRO A 326 -22.63 3.10 2.08
N ALA A 327 -22.09 2.32 1.15
CA ALA A 327 -22.05 0.87 1.31
C ALA A 327 -20.76 0.41 1.99
N LYS A 328 -20.87 -0.58 2.86
CA LYS A 328 -19.74 -1.23 3.51
C LYS A 328 -19.15 -2.33 2.64
N ILE A 329 -17.85 -2.54 2.83
CA ILE A 329 -17.15 -3.71 2.34
C ILE A 329 -17.17 -4.77 3.43
N GLN A 330 -17.67 -5.95 3.11
CA GLN A 330 -17.77 -7.09 3.99
C GLN A 330 -16.90 -8.25 3.53
N GLN A 331 -16.44 -9.07 4.46
CA GLN A 331 -15.64 -10.25 4.16
C GLN A 331 -16.57 -11.43 3.83
N ARG A 332 -16.36 -12.06 2.67
CA ARG A 332 -16.90 -13.38 2.34
C ARG A 332 -15.83 -14.42 2.66
N ALA A 333 -16.06 -15.22 3.69
CA ALA A 333 -15.12 -16.23 4.14
C ALA A 333 -14.95 -17.36 3.10
N CYS A 334 -13.74 -17.90 3.03
CA CYS A 334 -13.40 -19.02 2.16
C CYS A 334 -13.04 -20.25 2.99
N PRO A 335 -13.53 -21.46 2.63
CA PRO A 335 -13.25 -22.68 3.38
C PRO A 335 -11.85 -23.26 3.10
N THR A 336 -11.13 -22.74 2.11
CA THR A 336 -9.84 -23.28 1.70
C THR A 336 -8.78 -23.07 2.77
N GLN A 337 -8.03 -24.13 3.04
CA GLN A 337 -6.91 -24.14 3.96
C GLN A 337 -5.62 -24.54 3.25
N MET A 338 -4.51 -23.96 3.68
CA MET A 338 -3.17 -24.32 3.24
C MET A 338 -2.34 -24.71 4.47
N ILE A 339 -1.76 -25.90 4.42
CA ILE A 339 -0.82 -26.39 5.42
C ILE A 339 0.55 -26.42 4.78
N ILE A 340 1.54 -25.81 5.44
CA ILE A 340 2.93 -25.82 4.96
C ILE A 340 3.81 -26.46 6.02
N PHE A 341 4.55 -27.50 5.65
CA PHE A 341 5.62 -28.06 6.48
C PHE A 341 6.97 -27.54 6.00
N ILE A 342 7.76 -26.99 6.92
CA ILE A 342 9.07 -26.41 6.65
C ILE A 342 10.10 -27.11 7.53
N PRO A 343 11.12 -27.77 6.96
CA PRO A 343 12.20 -28.39 7.75
C PRO A 343 12.85 -27.38 8.70
N VAL A 344 13.14 -27.81 9.93
CA VAL A 344 13.86 -26.98 10.92
C VAL A 344 15.30 -26.76 10.45
N ASP A 345 15.93 -27.81 9.93
CA ASP A 345 17.19 -27.69 9.20
C ASP A 345 16.90 -27.31 7.74
N SER A 346 16.60 -26.03 7.54
CA SER A 346 16.42 -25.44 6.22
C SER A 346 17.74 -25.20 5.48
N THR A 347 18.89 -25.56 6.08
CA THR A 347 20.21 -25.46 5.45
C THR A 347 20.50 -26.65 4.56
N SER A 348 20.18 -27.87 5.01
CA SER A 348 20.36 -29.10 4.24
C SER A 348 19.16 -29.45 3.37
N VAL A 349 17.94 -29.11 3.80
CA VAL A 349 16.70 -29.39 3.05
C VAL A 349 16.09 -28.11 2.52
N LYS A 350 16.17 -27.92 1.20
CA LYS A 350 15.65 -26.72 0.48
C LYS A 350 14.26 -26.92 -0.11
N THR A 351 13.43 -27.74 0.54
CA THR A 351 12.07 -28.02 0.12
C THR A 351 11.05 -27.74 1.23
N ALA A 352 9.81 -27.50 0.84
CA ALA A 352 8.66 -27.43 1.76
C ALA A 352 7.52 -28.25 1.19
N LEU A 353 6.71 -28.85 2.07
CA LEU A 353 5.51 -29.57 1.65
C LEU A 353 4.29 -28.66 1.85
N VAL A 354 3.57 -28.39 0.77
CA VAL A 354 2.33 -27.60 0.77
C VAL A 354 1.15 -28.52 0.51
N ILE A 355 0.13 -28.45 1.35
CA ILE A 355 -1.10 -29.24 1.22
C ILE A 355 -2.29 -28.29 1.27
N LEU A 356 -3.10 -28.28 0.22
CA LEU A 356 -4.35 -27.53 0.17
C LEU A 356 -5.54 -28.43 0.49
N ARG A 357 -6.55 -27.85 1.11
CA ARG A 357 -7.82 -28.52 1.46
C ARG A 357 -8.99 -27.61 1.16
N ASN A 358 -10.07 -28.22 0.69
CA ASN A 358 -11.33 -27.59 0.30
C ASN A 358 -11.19 -26.63 -0.89
N PRO A 359 -12.09 -26.71 -1.90
CA PRO A 359 -12.07 -25.78 -3.02
C PRO A 359 -12.39 -24.35 -2.55
N HIS A 360 -11.88 -23.37 -3.30
CA HIS A 360 -12.24 -21.97 -3.09
C HIS A 360 -13.71 -21.74 -3.47
N ASN A 361 -14.36 -20.80 -2.77
CA ASN A 361 -15.75 -20.38 -3.03
C ASN A 361 -15.84 -18.95 -3.59
N HIS A 362 -14.76 -18.52 -4.24
CA HIS A 362 -14.62 -17.22 -4.89
C HIS A 362 -13.69 -17.34 -6.12
N PRO A 363 -13.87 -16.49 -7.14
CA PRO A 363 -12.93 -16.38 -8.25
C PRO A 363 -11.52 -16.00 -7.78
N ALA A 364 -10.52 -16.29 -8.61
CA ALA A 364 -9.16 -15.84 -8.36
C ALA A 364 -9.09 -14.31 -8.42
N HIS A 365 -8.17 -13.72 -7.67
CA HIS A 365 -7.92 -12.28 -7.75
C HIS A 365 -7.00 -11.95 -8.93
N PRO A 366 -7.18 -10.80 -9.60
CA PRO A 366 -6.21 -10.30 -10.57
C PRO A 366 -4.81 -10.24 -9.97
N HIS A 367 -3.79 -10.41 -10.81
CA HIS A 367 -2.38 -10.33 -10.42
C HIS A 367 -2.03 -8.97 -9.82
N ALA A 368 -2.28 -8.83 -8.53
CA ALA A 368 -2.14 -7.61 -7.78
C ALA A 368 -0.85 -7.63 -6.97
N LYS A 369 -0.25 -8.79 -6.71
CA LYS A 369 0.87 -8.88 -5.81
C LYS A 369 2.17 -9.07 -6.59
N PRO A 370 3.17 -8.17 -6.40
CA PRO A 370 4.46 -8.33 -7.07
C PRO A 370 5.16 -9.57 -6.55
N SER A 371 5.52 -10.46 -7.47
CA SER A 371 6.35 -11.65 -7.23
C SER A 371 7.75 -11.27 -6.74
N ALA A 372 8.53 -12.24 -6.30
CA ALA A 372 9.94 -11.98 -5.99
C ALA A 372 10.72 -11.55 -7.25
N GLU A 373 10.42 -12.15 -8.40
CA GLU A 373 11.04 -11.78 -9.68
C GLU A 373 10.71 -10.33 -10.09
N ASP A 374 9.44 -9.92 -9.95
CA ASP A 374 9.00 -8.54 -10.22
C ASP A 374 9.82 -7.54 -9.39
N ARG A 375 10.01 -7.84 -8.09
CA ARG A 375 10.78 -6.99 -7.18
C ARG A 375 12.25 -6.90 -7.58
N ILE A 376 12.84 -8.01 -8.04
CA ILE A 376 14.23 -8.04 -8.50
C ILE A 376 14.38 -7.23 -9.78
N LYS A 377 13.50 -7.43 -10.77
CA LYS A 377 13.52 -6.66 -12.03
C LYS A 377 13.36 -5.17 -11.78
N LEU A 378 12.35 -4.77 -10.99
CA LEU A 378 12.16 -3.35 -10.64
C LEU A 378 13.34 -2.81 -9.82
N GLY A 379 13.94 -3.62 -8.95
CA GLY A 379 15.15 -3.27 -8.20
C GLY A 379 16.34 -2.96 -9.12
N LYS A 380 16.58 -3.78 -10.14
CA LYS A 380 17.61 -3.53 -11.16
C LYS A 380 17.34 -2.24 -11.92
N ALA A 381 16.09 -1.99 -12.32
CA ALA A 381 15.69 -0.76 -12.99
C ALA A 381 15.96 0.48 -12.12
N VAL A 382 15.66 0.41 -10.82
CA VAL A 382 15.95 1.48 -9.85
C VAL A 382 17.45 1.74 -9.74
N GLN A 383 18.28 0.69 -9.67
CA GLN A 383 19.74 0.82 -9.58
C GLN A 383 20.32 1.52 -10.80
N LEU A 384 19.84 1.22 -12.00
CA LEU A 384 20.31 1.86 -13.24
C LEU A 384 19.83 3.30 -13.40
N ALA A 385 18.65 3.63 -12.90
CA ALA A 385 18.05 4.96 -13.07
C ALA A 385 18.55 6.03 -12.08
N SER A 386 19.31 5.63 -11.05
CA SER A 386 19.65 6.44 -9.86
C SER A 386 18.41 6.90 -9.07
N LEU A 387 18.48 6.90 -7.74
CA LEU A 387 17.35 7.23 -6.88
C LEU A 387 17.13 8.75 -6.70
N THR A 388 18.15 9.55 -7.00
CA THR A 388 18.12 11.01 -6.91
C THR A 388 17.10 11.59 -7.89
N GLY A 389 16.09 12.32 -7.39
CA GLY A 389 15.06 12.95 -8.23
C GLY A 389 14.14 11.97 -8.99
N LEU A 390 14.24 10.67 -8.74
CA LEU A 390 13.51 9.63 -9.45
C LEU A 390 12.06 9.53 -8.98
N THR A 391 11.10 9.72 -9.89
CA THR A 391 9.68 9.49 -9.59
C THR A 391 9.22 8.15 -10.17
N ALA A 392 8.09 7.62 -9.68
CA ALA A 392 7.51 6.41 -10.27
C ALA A 392 7.17 6.57 -11.76
N HIS A 393 6.87 7.80 -12.21
CA HIS A 393 6.68 8.12 -13.62
C HIS A 393 8.00 8.06 -14.38
N LYS A 394 9.04 8.77 -13.88
CA LYS A 394 10.37 8.79 -14.50
C LYS A 394 10.98 7.40 -14.59
N LEU A 395 10.85 6.56 -13.56
CA LEU A 395 11.39 5.20 -13.55
C LEU A 395 10.78 4.34 -14.66
N VAL A 396 9.45 4.20 -14.69
CA VAL A 396 8.77 3.32 -15.65
C VAL A 396 9.01 3.74 -17.10
N ASN A 397 9.20 5.04 -17.34
CA ASN A 397 9.43 5.57 -18.69
C ASN A 397 10.93 5.74 -19.00
N ALA A 398 11.85 5.37 -18.10
CA ALA A 398 13.27 5.52 -18.34
C ALA A 398 13.76 4.50 -19.38
N PRO A 399 14.65 4.89 -20.32
CA PRO A 399 15.26 3.95 -21.26
C PRO A 399 15.96 2.78 -20.58
N SER A 400 16.63 3.02 -19.45
CA SER A 400 17.28 1.97 -18.65
C SER A 400 16.29 0.93 -18.12
N THR A 401 15.06 1.34 -17.81
CA THR A 401 13.99 0.42 -17.41
C THR A 401 13.54 -0.43 -18.58
N SER A 402 13.33 0.17 -19.77
CA SER A 402 13.00 -0.59 -20.98
C SER A 402 14.03 -1.68 -21.27
N VAL A 403 15.34 -1.39 -21.11
CA VAL A 403 16.41 -2.39 -21.25
C VAL A 403 16.27 -3.55 -20.26
N VAL A 404 15.99 -3.26 -18.98
CA VAL A 404 15.79 -4.31 -17.94
C VAL A 404 14.58 -5.20 -18.24
N TYR A 405 13.56 -4.63 -18.87
CA TYR A 405 12.33 -5.33 -19.25
C TYR A 405 12.36 -5.86 -20.70
N GLY A 406 13.53 -5.88 -21.35
CA GLY A 406 13.68 -6.45 -22.70
C GLY A 406 12.86 -5.72 -23.78
N GLY A 407 12.63 -4.42 -23.61
CA GLY A 407 11.81 -3.60 -24.51
C GLY A 407 10.31 -3.63 -24.21
N GLN A 408 9.84 -4.56 -23.36
CA GLN A 408 8.43 -4.62 -22.95
C GLN A 408 8.08 -3.54 -21.95
N ARG A 409 6.79 -3.22 -21.87
CA ARG A 409 6.33 -2.29 -20.83
C ARG A 409 6.33 -2.97 -19.46
N VAL A 410 6.56 -2.19 -18.40
CA VAL A 410 6.59 -2.69 -17.02
C VAL A 410 5.25 -3.35 -16.63
N ASP A 411 4.13 -2.83 -17.12
CA ASP A 411 2.79 -3.37 -16.87
C ASP A 411 2.51 -4.69 -17.59
N GLU A 412 3.17 -4.95 -18.72
CA GLU A 412 3.04 -6.23 -19.46
C GLU A 412 3.85 -7.33 -18.78
N SER A 413 5.09 -7.02 -18.39
CA SER A 413 6.01 -8.00 -17.79
C SER A 413 5.79 -8.22 -16.29
N SER A 414 5.34 -7.17 -15.58
CA SER A 414 5.06 -7.20 -14.14
C SER A 414 3.70 -6.53 -13.83
N PRO A 415 2.57 -7.21 -14.10
CA PRO A 415 1.22 -6.65 -13.99
C PRO A 415 0.91 -6.02 -12.63
N ALA A 416 1.50 -6.55 -11.55
CA ALA A 416 1.34 -6.00 -10.21
C ALA A 416 1.78 -4.52 -10.11
N PHE A 417 2.69 -4.05 -10.97
CA PHE A 417 3.19 -2.66 -11.00
C PHE A 417 2.40 -1.70 -11.89
N ILE A 418 1.28 -2.12 -12.50
CA ILE A 418 0.27 -1.20 -13.05
C ILE A 418 -0.10 -0.14 -12.00
N SER A 419 -0.19 -0.56 -10.74
CA SER A 419 -0.39 0.36 -9.62
C SER A 419 0.86 1.20 -9.34
N ARG A 420 0.85 2.46 -9.79
CA ARG A 420 1.88 3.46 -9.46
C ARG A 420 2.07 3.66 -7.95
N ARG A 421 1.08 3.30 -7.11
CA ARG A 421 1.23 3.30 -5.65
C ARG A 421 2.26 2.27 -5.19
N LYS A 422 2.28 1.06 -5.78
CA LYS A 422 3.23 0.01 -5.45
C LYS A 422 4.65 0.37 -5.91
N VAL A 423 4.80 0.94 -7.09
CA VAL A 423 6.08 1.49 -7.56
C VAL A 423 6.58 2.59 -6.61
N ARG A 424 5.71 3.51 -6.17
CA ARG A 424 6.06 4.52 -5.16
C ARG A 424 6.45 3.92 -3.81
N ALA A 425 5.77 2.87 -3.36
CA ALA A 425 6.11 2.17 -2.13
C ALA A 425 7.49 1.50 -2.24
N PHE A 426 7.77 0.86 -3.37
CA PHE A 426 9.08 0.26 -3.67
C PHE A 426 10.20 1.31 -3.67
N LEU A 427 10.00 2.43 -4.37
CA LEU A 427 10.94 3.57 -4.35
C LEU A 427 11.09 4.15 -2.94
N GLY A 428 10.01 4.19 -2.16
CA GLY A 428 10.05 4.63 -0.77
C GLY A 428 10.94 3.74 0.09
N GLU A 429 10.87 2.43 -0.10
CA GLU A 429 11.74 1.48 0.60
C GLU A 429 13.20 1.59 0.13
N ALA A 430 13.45 1.63 -1.18
CA ALA A 430 14.79 1.80 -1.73
C ALA A 430 15.48 3.08 -1.20
N ARG A 431 14.74 4.19 -1.11
CA ARG A 431 15.25 5.43 -0.51
C ARG A 431 15.57 5.30 0.97
N LYS A 432 14.78 4.57 1.76
CA LYS A 432 15.10 4.37 3.19
C LYS A 432 16.40 3.59 3.37
N GLN A 433 16.70 2.68 2.44
CA GLN A 433 17.94 1.90 2.46
C GLN A 433 19.16 2.71 2.01
N GLU A 434 19.00 3.59 1.02
CA GLU A 434 20.08 4.46 0.53
C GLU A 434 20.35 5.65 1.46
N TYR A 435 19.29 6.30 1.94
CA TYR A 435 19.34 7.48 2.80
C TYR A 435 19.00 7.08 4.24
N LEU A 436 19.94 6.38 4.90
CA LEU A 436 19.77 5.84 6.25
C LEU A 436 19.45 6.90 7.32
N GLN A 437 19.94 8.13 7.14
CA GLN A 437 19.66 9.27 8.02
C GLN A 437 18.34 9.97 7.67
N GLY A 438 17.56 9.40 6.75
CA GLY A 438 16.29 9.93 6.27
C GLY A 438 16.45 10.98 5.17
N MET A 439 15.31 11.53 4.76
CA MET A 439 15.20 12.58 3.72
C MET A 439 14.86 13.95 4.32
N GLY A 440 14.91 14.08 5.65
CA GLY A 440 14.64 15.32 6.38
C GLY A 440 15.93 16.08 6.70
N TRP A 441 15.86 16.98 7.68
CA TRP A 441 16.99 17.81 8.10
C TRP A 441 18.24 16.99 8.49
N GLU A 442 18.05 15.88 9.20
CA GLU A 442 19.13 14.97 9.60
C GLU A 442 19.85 14.36 8.39
N GLY A 443 19.11 14.04 7.33
CA GLY A 443 19.64 13.58 6.05
C GLY A 443 20.47 14.65 5.34
N VAL A 444 19.99 15.90 5.35
CA VAL A 444 20.72 17.06 4.78
C VAL A 444 22.05 17.28 5.52
N LEU A 445 22.03 17.24 6.85
CA LEU A 445 23.25 17.37 7.65
C LEU A 445 24.23 16.23 7.40
N TYR A 446 23.73 15.00 7.27
CA TYR A 446 24.58 13.86 6.94
C TYR A 446 25.24 14.02 5.58
N GLU A 447 24.47 14.36 4.53
CA GLU A 447 25.03 14.54 3.19
C GLU A 447 26.05 15.67 3.15
N LEU A 448 25.76 16.80 3.80
CA LEU A 448 26.72 17.90 3.91
C LEU A 448 28.02 17.45 4.59
N ASN A 449 27.90 16.88 5.79
CA ASN A 449 29.06 16.61 6.64
C ASN A 449 29.89 15.41 6.21
N VAL A 450 29.29 14.44 5.50
CA VAL A 450 29.92 13.16 5.17
C VAL A 450 30.26 13.00 3.69
N ARG A 451 29.48 13.62 2.78
CA ARG A 451 29.72 13.53 1.33
C ARG A 451 30.22 14.83 0.75
N GLU A 452 29.50 15.93 0.94
CA GLU A 452 29.81 17.22 0.32
C GLU A 452 31.10 17.86 0.84
N THR A 453 31.41 17.70 2.13
CA THR A 453 32.68 18.17 2.72
C THR A 453 33.93 17.58 2.06
N LYS A 454 33.82 16.40 1.44
CA LYS A 454 34.90 15.75 0.69
C LYS A 454 35.11 16.36 -0.70
N LEU A 455 34.13 17.09 -1.22
CA LEU A 455 34.20 17.77 -2.50
C LEU A 455 34.78 19.17 -2.34
N LEU A 456 35.39 19.69 -3.41
CA LEU A 456 35.77 21.10 -3.49
C LEU A 456 34.51 21.97 -3.44
N LYS A 457 34.62 23.18 -2.90
CA LYS A 457 33.45 24.08 -2.73
C LYS A 457 32.67 24.33 -4.03
N VAL A 458 33.33 24.31 -5.18
CA VAL A 458 32.69 24.52 -6.50
C VAL A 458 31.90 23.29 -6.98
N ASP A 459 32.26 22.10 -6.50
CA ASP A 459 31.65 20.83 -6.89
C ASP A 459 30.52 20.41 -5.92
N ARG A 460 30.31 21.16 -4.85
CA ARG A 460 29.28 20.86 -3.85
C ARG A 460 27.91 21.22 -4.38
N TYR A 461 26.92 20.36 -4.11
CA TYR A 461 25.52 20.73 -4.29
C TYR A 461 24.97 21.40 -3.03
N ILE A 462 25.26 20.85 -1.85
CA ILE A 462 24.92 21.47 -0.57
C ILE A 462 26.11 22.30 -0.07
N HIS A 463 25.97 23.62 -0.06
CA HIS A 463 27.05 24.53 0.35
C HIS A 463 27.05 24.82 1.84
N THR A 464 25.87 24.95 2.44
CA THR A 464 25.73 25.16 3.88
C THR A 464 24.40 24.66 4.39
N ALA A 465 24.37 24.21 5.64
CA ALA A 465 23.17 23.89 6.38
C ALA A 465 23.32 24.46 7.79
N MET A 466 22.39 25.30 8.22
CA MET A 466 22.41 25.97 9.51
C MET A 466 21.07 25.85 10.24
N SER A 467 21.14 25.77 11.57
CA SER A 467 19.98 25.81 12.46
C SER A 467 20.17 26.94 13.46
N LYS A 468 19.24 27.90 13.53
CA LYS A 468 19.29 29.01 14.47
C LYS A 468 17.88 29.38 14.93
N ASN A 469 17.65 29.46 16.25
CA ASN A 469 16.39 29.89 16.86
C ASN A 469 15.14 29.14 16.33
N GLY A 470 15.27 27.83 16.07
CA GLY A 470 14.19 27.01 15.52
C GLY A 470 14.02 27.08 13.99
N PHE A 471 14.75 27.96 13.30
CA PHE A 471 14.82 27.99 11.85
C PHE A 471 15.93 27.09 11.34
N ARG A 472 15.60 26.29 10.31
CA ARG A 472 16.52 25.42 9.60
C ARG A 472 16.64 25.94 8.17
N LEU A 473 17.87 26.12 7.70
CA LEU A 473 18.14 26.61 6.35
C LEU A 473 19.26 25.77 5.74
N ALA A 474 18.99 25.20 4.56
CA ALA A 474 20.01 24.63 3.70
C ALA A 474 20.14 25.49 2.44
N VAL A 475 21.37 25.76 2.02
CA VAL A 475 21.66 26.45 0.76
C VAL A 475 22.26 25.45 -0.19
N THR A 476 21.53 25.19 -1.28
CA THR A 476 21.96 24.32 -2.36
C THR A 476 22.21 25.12 -3.63
N MET A 477 23.23 24.77 -4.40
CA MET A 477 23.50 25.35 -5.72
C MET A 477 23.91 24.25 -6.68
N HIS A 478 23.48 24.35 -7.94
CA HIS A 478 23.93 23.40 -8.94
C HIS A 478 25.42 23.66 -9.25
N PRO A 479 26.34 22.68 -9.14
CA PRO A 479 27.79 22.91 -9.27
C PRO A 479 28.19 23.64 -10.56
N GLN A 480 27.57 23.25 -11.69
CA GLN A 480 27.83 23.88 -12.99
C GLN A 480 27.45 25.37 -13.04
N ILE A 481 26.52 25.82 -12.19
CA ILE A 481 26.05 27.20 -12.12
C ILE A 481 26.77 27.95 -11.01
N ALA A 482 27.12 27.28 -9.92
CA ALA A 482 27.78 27.85 -8.75
C ALA A 482 29.10 28.55 -9.11
N MET A 483 29.82 28.09 -10.13
CA MET A 483 31.04 28.76 -10.61
C MET A 483 30.81 30.21 -11.08
N PHE A 484 29.59 30.55 -11.50
CA PHE A 484 29.25 31.88 -11.98
C PHE A 484 28.76 32.81 -10.87
N ILE A 485 28.68 32.35 -9.62
CA ILE A 485 28.06 33.10 -8.53
C ILE A 485 28.72 34.47 -8.29
N HIS A 486 30.04 34.55 -8.48
CA HIS A 486 30.81 35.79 -8.35
C HIS A 486 30.65 36.76 -9.54
N LYS A 487 29.95 36.34 -10.60
CA LYS A 487 29.70 37.12 -11.82
C LYS A 487 28.24 37.58 -11.93
N ILE A 488 27.40 37.23 -10.96
CA ILE A 488 25.99 37.61 -10.93
C ILE A 488 25.89 39.11 -10.65
N LEU A 489 25.11 39.82 -11.47
CA LEU A 489 24.82 41.24 -11.30
C LEU A 489 23.62 41.48 -10.38
N SER A 490 22.62 40.60 -10.45
CA SER A 490 21.40 40.72 -9.66
C SER A 490 20.78 39.35 -9.36
N LEU A 491 20.05 39.29 -8.25
CA LEU A 491 19.33 38.10 -7.81
C LEU A 491 17.83 38.35 -7.94
N ASN A 492 17.13 37.42 -8.58
CA ASN A 492 15.67 37.34 -8.55
C ASN A 492 15.26 36.22 -7.60
N ILE A 493 14.55 36.56 -6.54
CA ILE A 493 14.11 35.62 -5.51
C ILE A 493 12.62 35.34 -5.71
N ASN A 494 12.28 34.08 -5.98
CA ASN A 494 10.90 33.66 -6.03
C ASN A 494 10.43 33.28 -4.62
N PHE A 495 9.68 34.15 -3.95
CA PHE A 495 9.13 33.89 -2.61
C PHE A 495 7.92 32.94 -2.60
N THR A 496 7.57 32.35 -3.74
CA THR A 496 6.54 31.31 -3.79
C THR A 496 7.13 30.02 -3.24
N PHE A 497 6.85 29.74 -1.96
CA PHE A 497 7.27 28.50 -1.34
C PHE A 497 6.63 27.32 -2.05
N THR A 498 7.47 26.46 -2.61
CA THR A 498 7.05 25.15 -3.10
C THR A 498 7.40 24.16 -2.02
N ARG A 499 6.42 23.40 -1.55
CA ARG A 499 6.68 22.41 -0.51
C ARG A 499 7.61 21.33 -1.07
N ALA A 500 8.88 21.36 -0.66
CA ALA A 500 9.76 20.23 -0.84
C ALA A 500 9.22 19.07 0.02
N LYS A 501 9.44 17.84 -0.44
CA LYS A 501 8.89 16.65 0.21
C LYS A 501 9.37 16.55 1.67
N GLY A 502 8.52 16.90 2.65
CA GLY A 502 8.87 16.85 4.07
C GLY A 502 8.29 18.02 4.89
N ASP A 503 9.04 18.43 5.90
CA ASP A 503 8.83 19.60 6.78
C ASP A 503 9.63 20.84 6.33
N MET A 504 10.34 20.75 5.20
CA MET A 504 11.12 21.85 4.62
C MET A 504 10.37 22.45 3.42
N ASP A 505 10.38 23.77 3.34
CA ASP A 505 9.92 24.51 2.17
C ASP A 505 11.11 24.89 1.30
N GLU A 506 10.90 24.90 -0.02
CA GLU A 506 11.90 25.27 -1.01
C GLU A 506 11.46 26.55 -1.72
N TRP A 507 12.43 27.44 -1.95
CA TRP A 507 12.25 28.60 -2.81
C TRP A 507 13.50 28.76 -3.68
N GLU A 508 13.29 29.27 -4.88
CA GLU A 508 14.33 29.37 -5.88
C GLU A 508 14.91 30.79 -5.93
N VAL A 509 16.24 30.86 -6.09
CA VAL A 509 16.96 32.12 -6.32
C VAL A 509 17.65 32.02 -7.68
N ALA A 510 17.29 32.90 -8.60
CA ALA A 510 17.89 32.99 -9.92
C ALA A 510 18.92 34.13 -9.95
N GLY A 511 20.16 33.81 -10.29
CA GLY A 511 21.19 34.80 -10.58
C GLY A 511 21.17 35.24 -12.02
N LEU A 512 21.08 36.54 -12.27
CA LEU A 512 21.22 37.11 -13.60
C LEU A 512 22.68 37.49 -13.86
N LEU A 513 23.24 36.89 -14.89
CA LEU A 513 24.54 37.27 -15.45
C LEU A 513 24.34 38.39 -16.46
N ASP A 514 25.32 39.27 -16.59
CA ASP A 514 25.30 40.27 -17.64
C ASP A 514 25.31 39.60 -19.01
N ARG A 515 24.40 40.01 -19.89
CA ARG A 515 24.35 39.49 -21.26
C ARG A 515 25.24 40.36 -22.15
N ALA A 516 26.54 40.36 -21.88
CA ALA A 516 27.56 41.01 -22.72
C ALA A 516 28.92 40.35 -22.44
N LYS A 517 29.63 39.65 -23.33
CA LYS A 517 29.62 39.51 -24.79
C LYS A 517 30.00 38.05 -25.11
N GLN A 518 29.26 37.37 -25.97
CA GLN A 518 29.85 36.33 -26.84
C GLN A 518 30.09 36.98 -28.20
#